data_AF-A0A2V7S6R0-F1
#
_entry.id   AF-A0A2V7S6R0-F1
#
_cell.length_a   1.000
_cell.length_b   1.000
_cell.length_c   1.000
_cell.angle_alpha   90.00
_cell.angle_beta   90.00
_cell.angle_gamma   90.00
#
_symmetry.space_group_name_H-M   'P 1'
#
loop_
_entity.id
_entity.type
_entity.pdbx_description
1 polymer ?
#
loop_
_entity_poly.entity_id
_entity_poly.type
_entity_poly.pdbx_seq_one_letter_code
_entity_poly.pdbx_strand_id
1 'polypeptide(L)'
;MNRKGFTLIELIIVMAIIGLLAAIAIPQLTNTKERAHIAAMRSDLRNLVTVEESYFADSQKYSANLGAAYRVSAGNEMPTITTTQDGWSASMTSSGSAQICAVFVGSTSLPPATKEGSPACAKRDSTTRITP
;
A
#
# COMPACT_ATOMS: atom_id res chain seq x y z
N MET A 1 11.66 -32.94 -49.52
CA MET A 1 11.47 -31.97 -48.41
C MET A 1 11.07 -32.75 -47.16
N ASN A 2 12.00 -32.96 -46.24
CA ASN A 2 11.78 -33.79 -45.06
C ASN A 2 11.16 -32.94 -43.95
N ARG A 3 9.84 -33.01 -43.77
CA ARG A 3 9.13 -32.30 -42.69
C ARG A 3 9.32 -33.11 -41.41
N LYS A 4 10.22 -32.67 -40.53
CA LYS A 4 10.29 -33.18 -39.15
C LYS A 4 9.06 -32.65 -38.40
N GLY A 5 8.10 -33.53 -38.15
CA GLY A 5 6.99 -33.25 -37.24
C GLY A 5 7.45 -33.42 -35.79
N PHE A 6 7.08 -32.47 -34.93
CA PHE A 6 7.19 -32.64 -33.48
C PHE A 6 6.29 -33.79 -33.04
N THR A 7 6.78 -34.63 -32.13
CA THR A 7 5.96 -35.72 -31.62
C THR A 7 4.95 -35.17 -30.61
N LEU A 8 3.73 -35.71 -30.61
CA LEU A 8 2.67 -35.25 -29.72
C LEU A 8 3.05 -35.45 -28.23
N ILE A 9 3.85 -36.47 -27.94
CA ILE A 9 4.39 -36.74 -26.60
C ILE A 9 5.41 -35.69 -26.13
N GLU A 10 6.22 -35.15 -27.05
CA GLU A 10 7.18 -34.07 -26.75
C GLU A 10 6.46 -32.84 -26.23
N LEU A 11 5.36 -32.47 -26.89
CA LEU A 11 4.60 -31.27 -26.55
C LEU A 11 3.84 -31.43 -25.23
N ILE A 12 3.38 -32.66 -24.91
CA ILE A 12 2.71 -32.95 -23.65
C ILE A 12 3.67 -32.86 -22.46
N ILE A 13 4.88 -33.41 -22.57
CA ILE A 13 5.87 -33.35 -21.48
C ILE A 13 6.30 -31.89 -21.21
N VAL A 14 6.49 -31.10 -22.27
CA VAL A 14 6.81 -29.67 -22.13
C VAL A 14 5.70 -28.92 -21.40
N MET A 15 4.44 -29.13 -21.78
CA MET A 15 3.30 -28.48 -21.10
C MET A 15 3.18 -28.94 -19.64
N ALA A 16 3.46 -30.21 -19.35
CA ALA A 16 3.46 -30.72 -17.99
C ALA A 16 4.53 -30.04 -17.11
N ILE A 17 5.74 -29.85 -17.63
CA ILE A 17 6.82 -29.17 -16.91
C ILE A 17 6.50 -27.68 -16.70
N ILE A 18 6.01 -26.98 -17.73
CA ILE A 18 5.61 -25.57 -17.61
C ILE A 18 4.46 -25.41 -16.59
N GLY A 19 3.49 -26.33 -16.59
CA GLY A 19 2.40 -26.35 -15.62
C GLY A 19 2.88 -26.49 -14.17
N LEU A 20 3.85 -27.37 -13.92
CA LEU A 20 4.45 -27.54 -12.60
C LEU A 20 5.19 -26.27 -12.13
N LEU A 21 5.99 -25.65 -13.00
CA LEU A 21 6.71 -24.42 -12.68
C LEU A 21 5.75 -23.26 -12.41
N ALA A 22 4.69 -23.11 -13.22
CA ALA A 22 3.69 -22.06 -13.04
C ALA A 22 2.94 -22.20 -11.72
N ALA A 23 2.60 -23.43 -11.30
CA ALA A 23 1.91 -23.70 -10.04
C ALA A 23 2.70 -23.21 -8.81
N ILE A 24 4.03 -23.33 -8.83
CA ILE A 24 4.89 -22.87 -7.73
C ILE A 24 5.12 -21.36 -7.79
N ALA A 25 5.25 -20.79 -9.00
CA ALA A 25 5.63 -19.38 -9.19
C ALA A 25 4.50 -18.38 -8.91
N ILE A 26 3.26 -18.68 -9.35
CA ILE A 26 2.11 -17.77 -9.23
C ILE A 26 1.80 -17.34 -7.79
N PRO A 27 1.71 -18.22 -6.78
CA PRO A 27 1.35 -17.82 -5.41
C PRO A 27 2.43 -16.97 -4.73
N GLN A 28 3.69 -17.05 -5.15
CA GLN A 28 4.76 -16.22 -4.58
C GLN A 28 4.69 -14.77 -5.08
N LEU A 29 4.33 -14.59 -6.36
CA LEU A 29 4.27 -13.27 -6.97
C LEU A 29 3.18 -12.38 -6.37
N THR A 30 2.02 -12.95 -6.01
CA THR A 30 0.90 -12.20 -5.41
C THR A 30 1.26 -11.67 -4.02
N ASN A 31 1.90 -12.49 -3.19
CA ASN A 31 2.33 -12.09 -1.84
C ASN A 31 3.40 -10.99 -1.86
N THR A 32 4.36 -11.07 -2.79
CA THR A 32 5.41 -10.04 -2.93
C THR A 32 4.82 -8.70 -3.38
N LYS A 33 3.86 -8.72 -4.30
CA LYS A 33 3.16 -7.49 -4.74
C LYS A 33 2.40 -6.83 -3.59
N GLU A 34 1.66 -7.60 -2.80
CA GLU A 34 0.95 -7.05 -1.63
C GLU A 34 1.92 -6.41 -0.63
N ARG A 35 3.04 -7.08 -0.32
CA ARG A 35 4.08 -6.52 0.57
C ARG A 35 4.70 -5.25 0.00
N ALA A 36 4.91 -5.16 -1.31
CA ALA A 36 5.41 -3.96 -1.97
C ALA A 36 4.43 -2.79 -1.83
N HIS A 37 3.13 -3.03 -2.02
CA HIS A 37 2.10 -2.01 -1.80
C HIS A 37 2.06 -1.54 -0.33
N ILE A 38 2.14 -2.46 0.63
CA ILE A 38 2.18 -2.09 2.06
C ILE A 38 3.43 -1.26 2.39
N ALA A 39 4.61 -1.65 1.88
CA ALA A 39 5.84 -0.90 2.08
C ALA A 39 5.76 0.50 1.48
N ALA A 40 5.20 0.62 0.27
CA ALA A 40 4.96 1.88 -0.40
C ALA A 40 4.00 2.77 0.41
N MET A 41 2.86 2.25 0.88
CA MET A 41 1.91 3.00 1.72
C MET A 41 2.58 3.52 3.00
N ARG A 42 3.40 2.69 3.67
CA ARG A 42 4.16 3.13 4.85
C ARG A 42 5.15 4.24 4.52
N SER A 43 5.83 4.15 3.37
CA SER A 43 6.76 5.17 2.91
C SER A 43 6.06 6.48 2.60
N ASP A 44 4.94 6.42 1.88
CA ASP A 44 4.14 7.60 1.53
C ASP A 44 3.61 8.28 2.80
N LEU A 45 3.07 7.52 3.77
CA LEU A 45 2.62 8.08 5.04
C LEU A 45 3.76 8.66 5.89
N ARG A 46 4.98 8.12 5.84
CA ARG A 46 6.15 8.74 6.49
C ARG A 46 6.53 10.07 5.82
N ASN A 47 6.51 10.09 4.49
CA ASN A 47 6.75 11.30 3.73
C ASN A 47 5.68 12.36 4.03
N LEU A 48 4.41 11.95 4.18
CA LEU A 48 3.32 12.81 4.61
C LEU A 48 3.63 13.44 5.98
N VAL A 49 4.10 12.66 6.95
CA VAL A 49 4.51 13.22 8.25
C VAL A 49 5.57 14.29 8.07
N THR A 50 6.63 14.04 7.28
CA THR A 50 7.66 15.04 7.03
C THR A 50 7.13 16.31 6.37
N VAL A 51 6.18 16.19 5.44
CA VAL A 51 5.56 17.33 4.76
C VAL A 51 4.70 18.15 5.72
N GLU A 52 3.88 17.50 6.55
CA GLU A 52 3.06 18.18 7.55
C GLU A 52 3.90 18.87 8.62
N GLU A 53 4.97 18.23 9.11
CA GLU A 53 5.91 18.85 10.06
C GLU A 53 6.63 20.06 9.45
N SER A 54 7.05 19.97 8.18
CA SER A 54 7.64 21.11 7.47
C SER A 54 6.64 22.25 7.32
N TYR A 55 5.39 21.95 7.00
CA TYR A 55 4.34 22.96 6.87
C TYR A 55 3.99 23.60 8.22
N PHE A 56 3.97 22.81 9.29
CA PHE A 56 3.79 23.32 10.65
C PHE A 56 4.94 24.25 11.08
N ALA A 57 6.18 23.95 10.71
CA ALA A 57 7.32 24.82 10.97
C ALA A 57 7.13 26.22 10.34
N ASP A 58 6.56 26.29 9.13
CA ASP A 58 6.34 27.54 8.41
C ASP A 58 5.05 28.28 8.82
N SER A 59 3.96 27.54 9.03
CA SER A 59 2.60 28.09 9.17
C SER A 59 1.98 27.92 10.56
N GLN A 60 2.67 27.22 11.47
CA GLN A 60 2.23 26.88 12.84
C GLN A 60 0.86 26.18 12.88
N LYS A 61 0.51 25.48 11.80
CA LYS A 61 -0.77 24.77 11.61
C LYS A 61 -0.57 23.57 10.70
N TYR A 62 -1.33 22.50 10.93
CA TYR A 62 -1.43 21.35 10.01
C TYR A 62 -2.52 21.58 8.95
N SER A 63 -2.46 20.85 7.84
CA SER A 63 -3.41 20.98 6.73
C SER A 63 -4.00 19.62 6.33
N ALA A 64 -5.28 19.59 5.98
CA ALA A 64 -5.87 18.45 5.30
C ALA A 64 -5.69 18.51 3.77
N ASN A 65 -5.26 19.67 3.25
CA ASN A 65 -5.09 19.90 1.82
C ASN A 65 -3.64 19.67 1.42
N LEU A 66 -3.42 18.58 0.70
CA LEU A 66 -2.16 18.30 0.06
C LEU A 66 -2.07 19.09 -1.24
N GLY A 67 -1.06 19.96 -1.34
CA GLY A 67 -0.80 20.71 -2.57
C GLY A 67 -0.48 19.79 -3.74
N ALA A 68 -0.52 20.34 -4.97
CA ALA A 68 -0.31 19.57 -6.20
C ALA A 68 1.08 18.89 -6.31
N ALA A 69 2.03 19.25 -5.44
CA ALA A 69 3.36 18.65 -5.39
C ALA A 69 3.40 17.31 -4.64
N TYR A 70 2.43 17.03 -3.76
CA TYR A 70 2.39 15.75 -3.04
C TYR A 70 1.96 14.63 -3.99
N ARG A 71 2.75 13.56 -4.01
CA ARG A 71 2.54 12.39 -4.86
C ARG A 71 2.66 11.14 -4.02
N VAL A 72 1.77 10.20 -4.28
CA VAL A 72 1.79 8.86 -3.70
C VAL A 72 2.41 7.87 -4.68
N SER A 73 2.92 6.77 -4.15
CA SER A 73 3.45 5.67 -4.93
C SER A 73 2.37 5.04 -5.82
N ALA A 74 2.76 4.47 -6.96
CA ALA A 74 1.82 3.89 -7.92
C ALA A 74 0.97 2.77 -7.30
N GLY A 75 -0.35 2.84 -7.49
CA GLY A 75 -1.31 1.89 -6.94
C GLY A 75 -1.77 2.20 -5.51
N ASN A 76 -1.26 3.27 -4.89
CA ASN A 76 -1.80 3.81 -3.64
C ASN A 76 -2.80 4.92 -3.94
N GLU A 77 -3.85 5.00 -3.15
CA GLU A 77 -4.82 6.10 -3.20
C GLU A 77 -4.30 7.30 -2.41
N MET A 78 -4.80 8.49 -2.74
CA MET A 78 -4.46 9.70 -1.98
C MET A 78 -4.88 9.52 -0.51
N PRO A 79 -4.05 9.91 0.47
CA PRO A 79 -4.42 9.74 1.87
C PRO A 79 -5.57 10.67 2.24
N THR A 80 -6.50 10.15 3.04
CA THR A 80 -7.55 10.96 3.67
C THR A 80 -7.00 11.51 4.97
N ILE A 81 -6.90 12.83 5.09
CA ILE A 81 -6.35 13.54 6.25
C ILE A 81 -7.48 14.20 7.04
N THR A 82 -7.45 14.02 8.36
CA THR A 82 -8.33 14.68 9.32
C THR A 82 -7.48 15.45 10.32
N THR A 83 -7.54 16.78 10.30
CA THR A 83 -6.88 17.65 11.27
C THR A 83 -7.62 17.61 12.61
N THR A 84 -6.88 17.54 13.71
CA THR A 84 -7.43 17.60 15.08
C THR A 84 -6.97 18.88 15.78
N GLN A 85 -7.40 19.07 17.02
CA GLN A 85 -7.07 20.28 17.79
C GLN A 85 -5.56 20.40 18.08
N ASP A 86 -4.88 19.27 18.19
CA ASP A 86 -3.50 19.13 18.65
C ASP A 86 -2.60 18.39 17.63
N GLY A 87 -3.12 18.09 16.45
CA GLY A 87 -2.41 17.30 15.45
C GLY A 87 -3.26 16.94 14.24
N TRP A 88 -3.08 15.72 13.73
CA TRP A 88 -3.78 15.21 12.56
C TRP A 88 -3.67 13.69 12.48
N SER A 89 -4.58 13.08 11.73
CA SER A 89 -4.52 11.67 11.39
C SER A 89 -4.70 11.50 9.89
N ALA A 90 -4.06 10.49 9.32
CA ALA A 90 -4.25 10.14 7.92
C ALA A 90 -4.38 8.64 7.74
N SER A 91 -5.21 8.25 6.78
CA SER A 91 -5.32 6.87 6.32
C SER A 91 -5.11 6.77 4.82
N MET A 92 -4.56 5.65 4.39
CA MET A 92 -4.28 5.36 2.99
C MET A 92 -4.68 3.93 2.68
N THR A 93 -5.27 3.73 1.50
CA THR A 93 -5.54 2.40 0.95
C THR A 93 -4.88 2.23 -0.41
N SER A 94 -4.72 0.98 -0.85
CA SER A 94 -4.13 0.64 -2.14
C SER A 94 -5.08 -0.25 -2.92
N SER A 95 -5.23 0.00 -4.22
CA SER A 95 -6.05 -0.85 -5.09
C SER A 95 -5.47 -2.27 -5.25
N GLY A 96 -4.18 -2.45 -4.94
CA GLY A 96 -3.47 -3.72 -4.99
C GLY A 96 -3.41 -4.49 -3.67
N SER A 97 -4.07 -4.00 -2.61
CA SER A 97 -4.02 -4.61 -1.27
C SER A 97 -5.36 -4.50 -0.52
N ALA A 98 -5.70 -5.52 0.26
CA ALA A 98 -6.82 -5.47 1.20
C ALA A 98 -6.45 -4.82 2.55
N GLN A 99 -5.26 -4.23 2.67
CA GLN A 99 -4.81 -3.54 3.87
C GLN A 99 -5.18 -2.05 3.84
N ILE A 100 -5.36 -1.50 5.03
CA ILE A 100 -5.40 -0.05 5.28
C ILE A 100 -4.20 0.30 6.15
N CYS A 101 -3.53 1.40 5.79
CA CYS A 101 -2.47 1.97 6.60
C CYS A 101 -2.95 3.29 7.20
N ALA A 102 -2.55 3.57 8.43
CA ALA A 102 -2.85 4.82 9.10
C ALA A 102 -1.61 5.36 9.80
N VAL A 103 -1.61 6.66 10.04
CA VAL A 103 -0.66 7.38 10.89
C VAL A 103 -1.40 8.49 11.60
N PHE A 104 -0.91 8.89 12.78
CA PHE A 104 -1.43 10.06 13.49
C PHE A 104 -0.29 10.80 14.19
N VAL A 105 -0.51 12.09 14.40
CA VAL A 105 0.29 13.02 15.21
C VAL A 105 -0.69 13.71 16.16
N GLY A 106 -0.31 13.90 17.42
CA GLY A 106 -1.20 14.36 18.49
C GLY A 106 -1.92 13.22 19.24
N SER A 107 -2.96 13.56 19.98
CA SER A 107 -3.66 12.64 20.91
C SER A 107 -4.71 11.75 20.25
N THR A 108 -5.13 12.06 19.03
CA THR A 108 -6.20 11.32 18.34
C THR A 108 -5.60 10.17 17.52
N SER A 109 -5.50 9.00 18.14
CA SER A 109 -5.01 7.80 17.46
C SER A 109 -5.99 7.29 16.41
N LEU A 110 -5.48 6.85 15.26
CA LEU A 110 -6.27 6.22 14.21
C LEU A 110 -5.83 4.75 14.00
N PRO A 111 -6.68 3.75 14.33
CA PRO A 111 -6.36 2.36 14.09
C PRO A 111 -6.04 2.10 12.61
N PRO A 112 -5.00 1.31 12.28
CA PRO A 112 -4.18 0.47 13.17
C PRO A 112 -2.97 1.15 13.82
N ALA A 113 -2.75 2.45 13.64
CA ALA A 113 -1.61 3.14 14.24
C ALA A 113 -1.84 3.33 15.75
N THR A 114 -0.89 2.86 16.54
CA THR A 114 -0.90 2.97 18.01
C THR A 114 0.25 3.81 18.56
N LYS A 115 1.22 4.14 17.71
CA LYS A 115 2.37 4.97 18.05
C LYS A 115 2.40 6.18 17.11
N GLU A 116 2.45 7.34 17.72
CA GLU A 116 2.50 8.63 17.05
C GLU A 116 3.65 8.70 16.03
N GLY A 117 3.41 9.33 14.88
CA GLY A 117 4.37 9.51 13.79
C GLY A 117 4.82 8.22 13.10
N SER A 118 4.34 7.05 13.54
CA SER A 118 4.74 5.75 12.97
C SER A 118 3.57 5.12 12.20
N PRO A 119 3.69 4.95 10.87
CA PRO A 119 2.64 4.32 10.10
C PRO A 119 2.50 2.83 10.44
N ALA A 120 1.27 2.41 10.69
CA ALA A 120 0.91 1.00 10.88
C ALA A 120 -0.09 0.58 9.80
N CYS A 121 -0.11 -0.72 9.48
CA CYS A 121 -1.02 -1.28 8.49
C CYS A 121 -1.65 -2.57 9.01
N ALA A 122 -2.92 -2.77 8.71
CA ALA A 122 -3.69 -3.95 9.08
C ALA A 122 -4.75 -4.26 8.02
N LYS A 123 -5.30 -5.48 8.08
CA LYS A 123 -6.41 -5.87 7.23
C LYS A 123 -7.58 -4.92 7.49
N ARG A 124 -8.26 -4.53 6.41
CA ARG A 124 -9.47 -3.71 6.45
C ARG A 124 -10.60 -4.55 7.08
N ASP A 125 -10.74 -4.49 8.40
CA ASP A 125 -11.84 -5.12 9.13
C ASP A 125 -13.01 -4.11 9.27
N SER A 126 -14.19 -4.61 9.60
CA SER A 126 -15.39 -3.87 9.97
C SER A 126 -15.14 -2.75 11.00
N THR A 127 -14.17 -2.91 11.91
CA THR A 127 -13.76 -1.89 12.89
C THR A 127 -12.87 -0.78 12.29
N THR A 128 -12.28 -1.00 11.11
CA THR A 128 -11.42 -0.02 10.41
C THR A 128 -12.19 0.79 9.36
N ARG A 129 -13.53 0.68 9.34
CA ARG A 129 -14.39 1.57 8.57
C ARG A 129 -14.43 2.92 9.30
N ILE A 130 -13.48 3.78 8.96
CA ILE A 130 -13.40 5.17 9.37
C ILE A 130 -14.75 5.82 9.03
N THR A 131 -15.54 6.11 10.06
CA THR A 131 -16.73 6.95 9.96
C THR A 131 -16.29 8.37 9.59
N PRO A 132 -17.08 9.07 8.75
CA PRO A 132 -16.76 10.41 8.26
C PRO A 132 -16.70 11.45 9.38
#